data_AF-T1GNR7-F1
#
_entry.id   AF-T1GNR7-F1
#
_cell.length_a   1.000
_cell.length_b   1.000
_cell.length_c   1.000
_cell.angle_alpha   90.00
_cell.angle_beta   90.00
_cell.angle_gamma   90.00
#
_symmetry.space_group_name_H-M   'P 1'
#
loop_
_entity.id
_entity.type
_entity.pdbx_description
1 polymer ?
#
loop_
_entity_poly.entity_id
_entity_poly.type
_entity_poly.pdbx_seq_one_letter_code
_entity_poly.pdbx_strand_id
1 'polypeptide(L)'
;MNDFKYSLEYGNSTRYIEHFMKIQDKIKSDLKNSPFIKCLWENKNQDCSKIFKYFVTEDGICYTFNSFHPSDIYRKESVLKEFTFGEEASRQWKLDIGYEEYNLETEVYPRRAIGSGVNSGLNTYLIDFINQNDALCRFNLDGFKVILHMPNEVPRVSKDYFQVPLKQKILVSVSPTVVNTSEELKDYDEC
;
A
#
# COMPACT_ATOMS: atom_id res chain seq x y z
N MET A 1 -6.50 -40.21 12.23
CA MET A 1 -5.48 -39.42 11.50
C MET A 1 -6.12 -39.14 10.16
N ASN A 2 -6.70 -37.95 10.00
CA ASN A 2 -7.71 -37.69 8.97
C ASN A 2 -7.23 -36.53 8.10
N ASP A 3 -7.02 -36.80 6.81
CA ASP A 3 -6.63 -35.76 5.85
C ASP A 3 -7.82 -34.85 5.55
N PHE A 4 -7.66 -33.55 5.84
CA PHE A 4 -8.59 -32.53 5.38
C PHE A 4 -8.36 -32.24 3.90
N LYS A 5 -8.93 -33.09 3.03
CA LYS A 5 -9.10 -32.76 1.61
C LYS A 5 -10.07 -31.59 1.47
N TYR A 6 -9.55 -30.41 1.17
CA TYR A 6 -10.36 -29.29 0.68
C TYR A 6 -10.81 -29.56 -0.75
N SER A 7 -11.98 -30.17 -0.90
CA SER A 7 -12.72 -30.19 -2.17
C SER A 7 -13.27 -28.79 -2.45
N LEU A 8 -12.71 -28.09 -3.43
CA LEU A 8 -13.28 -26.86 -3.98
C LEU A 8 -14.51 -27.22 -4.81
N GLU A 9 -15.65 -27.41 -4.15
CA GLU A 9 -16.95 -27.43 -4.81
C GLU A 9 -17.22 -26.04 -5.40
N TYR A 10 -17.39 -25.97 -6.72
CA TYR A 10 -17.68 -24.72 -7.42
C TYR A 10 -19.09 -24.23 -7.07
N GLY A 11 -19.17 -23.40 -6.02
CA GLY A 11 -20.40 -22.77 -5.58
C GLY A 11 -21.08 -21.96 -6.68
N ASN A 12 -22.41 -21.90 -6.63
CA ASN A 12 -23.22 -21.28 -7.69
C ASN A 12 -22.83 -19.80 -7.91
N SER A 13 -22.54 -19.42 -9.17
CA SER A 13 -21.88 -18.15 -9.55
C SER A 13 -22.51 -16.90 -8.92
N THR A 14 -23.85 -16.86 -8.84
CA THR A 14 -24.63 -15.80 -8.20
C THR A 14 -24.15 -15.46 -6.79
N ARG A 15 -23.75 -16.46 -5.99
CA ARG A 15 -23.31 -16.27 -4.60
C ARG A 15 -21.97 -15.54 -4.50
N TYR A 16 -21.08 -15.72 -5.48
CA TYR A 16 -19.82 -14.95 -5.56
C TYR A 16 -20.11 -13.49 -5.91
N ILE A 17 -21.01 -13.25 -6.88
CA ILE A 17 -21.41 -11.89 -7.29
C ILE A 17 -22.06 -11.13 -6.12
N GLU A 18 -23.00 -11.76 -5.39
CA GLU A 18 -23.60 -11.16 -4.20
C GLU A 18 -22.59 -10.84 -3.09
N HIS A 19 -21.60 -11.71 -2.87
CA HIS A 19 -20.56 -11.49 -1.87
C HIS A 19 -19.65 -10.33 -2.28
N PHE A 20 -19.27 -10.27 -3.56
CA PHE A 20 -18.47 -9.19 -4.14
C PHE A 20 -19.18 -7.84 -4.09
N MET A 21 -20.49 -7.78 -4.39
CA MET A 21 -21.29 -6.55 -4.23
C MET A 21 -21.32 -6.07 -2.77
N LYS A 22 -21.50 -6.98 -1.80
CA LYS A 22 -21.47 -6.65 -0.36
C LYS A 22 -20.08 -6.14 0.07
N ILE A 23 -19.00 -6.69 -0.50
CA ILE A 23 -17.63 -6.17 -0.31
C ILE A 23 -17.50 -4.76 -0.90
N GLN A 24 -17.97 -4.53 -2.13
CA GLN A 24 -17.93 -3.21 -2.76
C GLN A 24 -18.70 -2.14 -1.98
N ASP A 25 -19.89 -2.46 -1.47
CA ASP A 25 -20.69 -1.48 -0.71
C ASP A 25 -20.12 -1.21 0.67
N LYS A 26 -19.48 -2.21 1.31
CA LYS A 26 -18.65 -1.97 2.50
C LYS A 26 -17.45 -1.08 2.16
N ILE A 27 -16.72 -1.35 1.07
CA ILE A 27 -15.59 -0.50 0.64
C ILE A 27 -16.04 0.95 0.42
N LYS A 28 -17.17 1.19 -0.27
CA LYS A 28 -17.74 2.55 -0.45
C LYS A 28 -18.12 3.21 0.88
N SER A 29 -18.61 2.44 1.85
CA SER A 29 -18.94 2.92 3.19
C SER A 29 -17.68 3.31 3.98
N ASP A 30 -16.67 2.43 3.99
CA ASP A 30 -15.42 2.63 4.74
C ASP A 30 -14.59 3.78 4.14
N LEU A 31 -14.52 3.88 2.80
CA LEU A 31 -13.88 5.00 2.08
C LEU A 31 -14.56 6.36 2.30
N LYS A 32 -15.80 6.40 2.81
CA LYS A 32 -16.49 7.65 3.13
C LYS A 32 -15.82 8.41 4.28
N ASN A 33 -15.09 7.71 5.15
CA ASN A 33 -14.42 8.25 6.32
C ASN A 33 -12.89 8.10 6.17
N SER A 34 -12.26 8.98 5.40
CA SER A 34 -10.79 9.04 5.29
C SER A 34 -10.15 9.10 6.69
N PRO A 35 -9.18 8.23 7.03
CA PRO A 35 -8.47 8.27 8.30
C PRO A 35 -7.47 9.43 8.38
N PHE A 36 -7.29 10.21 7.31
CA PHE A 36 -6.33 11.31 7.23
C PHE A 36 -6.99 12.67 7.50
N ILE A 37 -6.57 13.36 8.57
CA ILE A 37 -6.94 14.76 8.86
C ILE A 37 -6.11 15.71 7.99
N LYS A 38 -4.80 15.47 7.89
CA LYS A 38 -3.85 16.35 7.21
C LYS A 38 -2.64 15.56 6.73
N CYS A 39 -2.21 15.85 5.50
CA CYS A 39 -1.01 15.28 4.89
C CYS A 39 -0.05 16.38 4.45
N LEU A 40 1.25 16.16 4.61
CA LEU A 40 2.31 16.99 4.06
C LEU A 40 3.39 16.11 3.42
N TRP A 41 3.91 16.56 2.29
CA TRP A 41 5.10 16.02 1.63
C TRP A 41 6.09 17.17 1.45
N GLU A 42 7.35 16.99 1.86
CA GLU A 42 8.35 18.06 1.86
C GLU A 42 7.87 19.36 2.58
N ASN A 43 7.15 19.19 3.70
CA ASN A 43 6.49 20.26 4.47
C ASN A 43 5.43 21.08 3.69
N LYS A 44 5.15 20.75 2.41
CA LYS A 44 4.05 21.31 1.61
C LYS A 44 2.77 20.56 1.94
N ASN A 45 1.67 21.26 2.23
CA ASN A 45 0.36 20.61 2.42
C ASN A 45 -0.03 19.84 1.15
N GLN A 46 -0.54 18.63 1.31
CA GLN A 46 -1.01 17.78 0.22
C GLN A 46 -2.48 17.40 0.40
N ASP A 47 -3.17 17.19 -0.72
CA ASP A 47 -4.47 16.55 -0.73
C ASP A 47 -4.29 15.06 -0.42
N CYS A 48 -4.74 14.63 0.77
CA CYS A 48 -4.62 13.25 1.22
C CYS A 48 -5.28 12.26 0.26
N SER A 49 -6.40 12.62 -0.37
CA SER A 49 -7.12 11.75 -1.32
C SER A 49 -6.38 11.57 -2.64
N LYS A 50 -5.45 12.47 -2.96
CA LYS A 50 -4.59 12.38 -4.14
C LYS A 50 -3.31 11.60 -3.84
N ILE A 51 -2.64 11.86 -2.73
CA ILE A 51 -1.34 11.22 -2.45
C ILE A 51 -1.44 9.83 -1.82
N PHE A 52 -2.53 9.53 -1.09
CA PHE A 52 -2.81 8.17 -0.62
C PHE A 52 -3.82 7.50 -1.54
N LYS A 53 -3.48 6.32 -2.06
CA LYS A 53 -4.44 5.43 -2.73
C LYS A 53 -4.83 4.33 -1.76
N TYR A 54 -6.11 4.02 -1.67
CA TYR A 54 -6.56 2.87 -0.89
C TYR A 54 -6.17 1.56 -1.62
N PHE A 55 -5.86 0.50 -0.88
CA PHE A 55 -5.30 -0.76 -1.37
C PHE A 55 -5.87 -1.92 -0.55
N VAL A 56 -6.23 -3.04 -1.17
CA VAL A 56 -6.89 -4.16 -0.49
C VAL A 56 -5.87 -5.24 -0.11
N THR A 57 -5.91 -5.69 1.14
CA THR A 57 -4.94 -6.59 1.80
C THR A 57 -5.67 -7.66 2.63
N GLU A 58 -4.94 -8.58 3.28
CA GLU A 58 -5.54 -9.56 4.19
C GLU A 58 -6.19 -8.96 5.46
N ASP A 59 -5.78 -7.75 5.88
CA ASP A 59 -6.45 -6.99 6.96
C ASP A 59 -7.63 -6.13 6.43
N GLY A 60 -7.92 -6.18 5.13
CA GLY A 60 -8.95 -5.35 4.48
C GLY A 60 -8.38 -4.11 3.80
N ILE A 61 -9.05 -2.97 3.97
CA ILE A 61 -8.72 -1.72 3.26
C ILE A 61 -7.58 -0.99 3.98
N CYS A 62 -6.42 -0.95 3.33
CA CYS A 62 -5.31 -0.10 3.73
C CYS A 62 -5.22 1.13 2.82
N TYR A 63 -4.31 2.05 3.15
CA TYR A 63 -3.98 3.20 2.32
C TYR A 63 -2.47 3.27 2.14
N THR A 64 -2.01 3.28 0.88
CA THR A 64 -0.60 3.36 0.51
C THR A 64 -0.26 4.72 -0.10
N PHE A 65 0.95 5.19 0.17
CA PHE A 65 1.55 6.38 -0.41
C PHE A 65 2.75 5.92 -1.24
N ASN A 66 2.89 6.44 -2.46
CA ASN A 66 4.07 6.23 -3.31
C ASN A 66 4.28 4.79 -3.87
N SER A 67 3.30 3.91 -3.72
CA SER A 67 3.27 2.59 -4.37
C SER A 67 2.88 2.69 -5.84
N PHE A 68 3.33 1.75 -6.67
CA PHE A 68 2.93 1.66 -8.07
C PHE A 68 1.45 1.31 -8.21
N HIS A 69 0.88 1.69 -9.35
CA HIS A 69 -0.50 1.35 -9.68
C HIS A 69 -0.63 -0.19 -9.78
N PRO A 70 -1.74 -0.81 -9.34
CA PRO A 70 -1.86 -2.28 -9.32
C PRO A 70 -1.66 -2.96 -10.69
N SER A 71 -1.85 -2.27 -11.83
CA SER A 71 -1.51 -2.80 -13.17
C SER A 71 -0.03 -3.05 -13.41
N ASP A 72 0.83 -2.41 -12.62
CA ASP A 72 2.28 -2.40 -12.79
C ASP A 72 2.96 -3.39 -11.81
N ILE A 73 2.18 -3.90 -10.83
CA ILE A 73 2.60 -4.88 -9.82
C ILE A 73 2.01 -6.27 -10.13
N TYR A 74 0.73 -6.34 -10.54
CA TYR A 74 0.04 -7.60 -10.82
C TYR A 74 -0.04 -7.91 -12.32
N ARG A 75 -0.08 -9.21 -12.66
CA ARG A 75 -0.35 -9.68 -14.03
C ARG A 75 -1.75 -9.22 -14.47
N LYS A 76 -1.91 -8.83 -15.74
CA LYS A 76 -3.14 -8.20 -16.28
C LYS A 76 -4.40 -9.04 -16.06
N GLU A 77 -4.25 -10.37 -16.02
CA GLU A 77 -5.31 -11.35 -15.82
C GLU A 77 -5.74 -11.48 -14.35
N SER A 78 -4.91 -10.98 -13.42
CA SER A 78 -5.15 -10.94 -11.97
C SER A 78 -5.61 -9.55 -11.48
N VAL A 79 -5.52 -8.52 -12.34
CA VAL A 79 -5.95 -7.16 -12.03
C VAL A 79 -7.48 -7.06 -12.17
N LEU A 80 -8.18 -7.15 -11.05
CA LEU A 80 -9.58 -6.72 -10.96
C LEU A 80 -9.63 -5.20 -11.10
N LYS A 81 -10.46 -4.69 -12.02
CA LYS A 81 -10.61 -3.23 -12.29
C LYS A 81 -11.21 -2.50 -11.10
N GLU A 82 -11.96 -3.25 -10.30
CA GLU A 82 -12.57 -2.86 -9.04
C GLU A 82 -11.57 -2.78 -7.90
N PHE A 83 -10.29 -3.13 -8.15
CA PHE A 83 -9.15 -2.93 -7.25
C PHE A 83 -8.01 -2.08 -7.85
N THR A 84 -8.23 -1.44 -9.01
CA THR A 84 -7.30 -0.42 -9.57
C THR A 84 -7.71 0.98 -9.11
N PHE A 85 -6.76 1.77 -8.61
CA PHE A 85 -7.03 3.12 -8.08
C PHE A 85 -5.84 4.07 -8.29
N GLY A 86 -6.07 5.13 -9.06
CA GLY A 86 -5.04 6.08 -9.50
C GLY A 86 -4.84 6.03 -11.01
N GLU A 87 -4.31 7.11 -11.58
CA GLU A 87 -4.07 7.25 -13.03
C GLU A 87 -2.56 7.28 -13.36
N GLU A 88 -1.72 7.32 -12.33
CA GLU A 88 -0.26 7.43 -12.37
C GLU A 88 0.38 6.04 -12.45
N ALA A 89 0.53 5.52 -13.67
CA ALA A 89 1.41 4.38 -13.95
C ALA A 89 2.88 4.77 -13.74
N SER A 90 3.74 3.85 -13.28
CA SER A 90 5.17 4.12 -13.13
C SER A 90 5.85 4.29 -14.49
N ARG A 91 6.42 5.47 -14.74
CA ARG A 91 7.08 5.82 -16.01
C ARG A 91 8.56 6.19 -15.87
N GLN A 92 9.07 6.35 -14.65
CA GLN A 92 10.34 7.07 -14.41
C GLN A 92 11.28 6.36 -13.43
N TRP A 93 10.95 5.15 -12.95
CA TRP A 93 11.79 4.35 -12.05
C TRP A 93 11.68 2.86 -12.33
N LYS A 94 12.79 2.14 -12.20
CA LYS A 94 12.90 0.68 -12.30
C LYS A 94 13.72 0.14 -11.13
N LEU A 95 13.53 -1.13 -10.80
CA LEU A 95 14.12 -1.79 -9.63
C LEU A 95 15.66 -1.90 -9.70
N ASP A 96 16.19 -2.05 -10.90
CA ASP A 96 17.58 -2.34 -11.25
C ASP A 96 18.43 -1.09 -11.44
N ILE A 97 17.92 -0.09 -12.15
CA ILE A 97 18.64 1.17 -12.47
C ILE A 97 18.15 2.39 -11.66
N GLY A 98 17.06 2.25 -10.89
CA GLY A 98 16.46 3.37 -10.17
C GLY A 98 15.78 4.37 -11.11
N TYR A 99 15.99 5.67 -10.88
CA TYR A 99 15.44 6.74 -11.73
C TYR A 99 16.31 6.95 -12.98
N GLU A 100 15.69 7.22 -14.13
CA GLU A 100 16.43 7.47 -15.37
C GLU A 100 17.29 8.75 -15.28
N GLU A 101 18.57 8.65 -15.67
CA GLU A 101 19.63 9.61 -15.30
C GLU A 101 19.36 11.08 -15.70
N TYR A 102 18.65 11.29 -16.81
CA TYR A 102 18.33 12.62 -17.34
C TYR A 102 17.13 13.29 -16.65
N ASN A 103 16.54 12.66 -15.62
CA ASN A 103 15.34 13.17 -14.98
C ASN A 103 15.60 14.33 -14.00
N LEU A 104 15.70 15.52 -14.58
CA LEU A 104 15.76 16.82 -13.90
C LEU A 104 14.40 17.32 -13.38
N GLU A 105 13.31 16.57 -13.56
CA GLU A 105 12.00 16.97 -13.07
C GLU A 105 11.94 16.91 -11.54
N THR A 106 11.30 17.93 -10.94
CA THR A 106 11.06 18.02 -9.51
C THR A 106 9.86 17.19 -9.06
N GLU A 107 9.00 16.78 -9.99
CA GLU A 107 7.81 15.97 -9.72
C GLU A 107 7.89 14.67 -10.53
N VAL A 108 8.52 13.65 -9.93
CA VAL A 108 8.67 12.32 -10.51
C VAL A 108 7.80 11.29 -9.77
N TYR A 109 7.36 10.23 -10.47
CA TYR A 109 6.72 9.07 -9.85
C TYR A 109 7.56 7.80 -9.98
N PRO A 110 7.88 7.09 -8.89
CA PRO A 110 7.53 7.38 -7.50
C PRO A 110 8.28 8.62 -6.98
N ARG A 111 7.74 9.29 -5.97
CA ARG A 111 8.32 10.50 -5.37
C ARG A 111 9.61 10.17 -4.63
N ARG A 112 10.69 10.86 -4.97
CA ARG A 112 11.96 10.89 -4.22
C ARG A 112 11.95 12.01 -3.18
N ALA A 113 12.49 11.77 -1.99
CA ALA A 113 12.65 12.81 -0.98
C ALA A 113 13.86 13.68 -1.31
N ILE A 114 13.67 15.00 -1.45
CA ILE A 114 14.78 15.93 -1.69
C ILE A 114 15.34 16.39 -0.33
N GLY A 115 16.41 15.73 0.12
CA GLY A 115 17.10 16.01 1.38
C GLY A 115 16.74 15.05 2.51
N SER A 116 17.07 15.42 3.75
CA SER A 116 16.95 14.56 4.93
C SER A 116 16.26 15.25 6.11
N GLY A 117 15.70 14.44 7.02
CA GLY A 117 14.97 14.91 8.19
C GLY A 117 13.48 15.12 7.95
N VAL A 118 12.75 15.41 9.04
CA VAL A 118 11.28 15.40 9.07
C VAL A 118 10.61 16.36 8.06
N ASN A 119 11.29 17.45 7.68
CA ASN A 119 10.76 18.42 6.73
C ASN A 119 10.87 17.97 5.25
N SER A 120 11.75 17.03 4.91
CA SER A 120 11.85 16.44 3.56
C SER A 120 11.02 15.15 3.40
N GLY A 121 10.32 14.71 4.45
CA GLY A 121 9.57 13.46 4.48
C GLY A 121 8.04 13.60 4.40
N LEU A 122 7.37 12.45 4.42
CA LEU A 122 5.93 12.34 4.61
C LEU A 122 5.56 12.63 6.07
N ASN A 123 4.62 13.56 6.29
CA ASN A 123 4.03 13.82 7.60
C ASN A 123 2.51 13.68 7.46
N THR A 124 1.87 12.91 8.35
CA THR A 124 0.42 12.69 8.31
C THR A 124 -0.19 12.68 9.70
N TYR A 125 -1.45 13.12 9.79
CA TYR A 125 -2.23 13.19 11.02
C TYR A 125 -3.43 12.26 10.88
N LEU A 126 -3.47 11.20 11.69
CA LEU A 126 -4.45 10.14 11.59
C LEU A 126 -5.59 10.29 12.62
N ILE A 127 -6.80 9.91 12.22
CA ILE A 127 -7.98 9.80 13.08
C ILE A 127 -8.60 8.42 12.96
N ASP A 128 -8.89 7.80 14.10
CA ASP A 128 -9.56 6.50 14.19
C ASP A 128 -11.02 6.72 14.59
N PHE A 129 -11.94 6.11 13.86
CA PHE A 129 -13.38 6.24 14.06
C PHE A 129 -13.85 5.15 15.03
N ILE A 130 -13.46 5.26 16.30
CA ILE A 130 -13.62 4.24 17.35
C ILE A 130 -15.03 3.60 17.37
N ASN A 131 -16.08 4.38 17.13
CA ASN A 131 -17.48 3.91 17.08
C ASN A 131 -17.82 3.00 15.89
N GLN A 132 -16.88 2.76 14.97
CA GLN A 132 -16.97 1.86 13.81
C GLN A 132 -16.06 0.62 13.97
N ASN A 133 -15.25 0.55 15.03
CA ASN A 133 -14.36 -0.58 15.31
C ASN A 133 -15.09 -1.67 16.10
N ASP A 134 -15.14 -2.88 15.54
CA ASP A 134 -15.54 -4.07 16.30
C ASP A 134 -14.37 -4.54 17.19
N ALA A 135 -14.56 -4.45 18.50
CA ALA A 135 -13.58 -4.86 19.51
C ALA A 135 -13.27 -6.36 19.47
N LEU A 136 -14.16 -7.21 18.96
CA LEU A 136 -13.93 -8.64 18.75
C LEU A 136 -13.03 -8.90 17.53
N CYS A 137 -13.03 -8.01 16.54
CA CYS A 137 -12.13 -8.08 15.40
C CYS A 137 -10.75 -7.50 15.72
N ARG A 138 -10.66 -6.51 16.62
CA ARG A 138 -9.44 -5.73 16.91
C ARG A 138 -8.90 -5.96 18.33
N PHE A 139 -8.70 -7.22 18.72
CA PHE A 139 -8.21 -7.66 20.05
C PHE A 139 -7.09 -6.78 20.64
N ASN A 140 -7.46 -5.77 21.45
CA ASN A 140 -6.57 -4.83 22.12
C ASN A 140 -5.57 -4.07 21.20
N LEU A 141 -5.87 -3.91 19.91
CA LEU A 141 -5.00 -3.25 18.92
C LEU A 141 -5.56 -1.90 18.43
N ASP A 142 -5.52 -0.92 19.33
CA ASP A 142 -5.89 0.48 19.07
C ASP A 142 -4.89 1.18 18.13
N GLY A 143 -5.40 2.02 17.21
CA GLY A 143 -4.57 2.82 16.30
C GLY A 143 -4.33 2.15 14.95
N PHE A 144 -3.12 2.31 14.40
CA PHE A 144 -2.83 1.97 13.01
C PHE A 144 -1.64 1.03 12.88
N LYS A 145 -1.72 0.04 11.99
CA LYS A 145 -0.52 -0.60 11.42
C LYS A 145 0.05 0.30 10.33
N VAL A 146 1.38 0.44 10.28
CA VAL A 146 2.08 1.09 9.17
C VAL A 146 3.23 0.18 8.72
N ILE A 147 3.36 0.03 7.41
CA ILE A 147 4.36 -0.82 6.72
C ILE A 147 5.22 0.06 5.83
N LEU A 148 6.49 -0.30 5.69
CA LEU A 148 7.39 0.25 4.68
C LEU A 148 7.72 -0.88 3.70
N HIS A 149 7.49 -0.65 2.42
CA HIS A 149 7.75 -1.60 1.33
C HIS A 149 8.28 -0.85 0.11
N MET A 150 8.85 -1.56 -0.86
CA MET A 150 9.30 -0.93 -2.11
C MET A 150 8.09 -0.56 -3.00
N PRO A 151 8.19 0.48 -3.86
CA PRO A 151 7.07 0.93 -4.70
C PRO A 151 6.46 -0.15 -5.59
N ASN A 152 7.27 -1.12 -6.01
CA ASN A 152 6.89 -2.24 -6.87
C ASN A 152 6.45 -3.52 -6.10
N GLU A 153 6.29 -3.45 -4.78
CA GLU A 153 5.91 -4.60 -3.94
C GLU A 153 4.45 -4.52 -3.44
N VAL A 154 3.86 -5.70 -3.20
CA VAL A 154 2.60 -5.84 -2.47
C VAL A 154 2.89 -5.81 -0.95
N PRO A 155 2.30 -4.89 -0.17
CA PRO A 155 2.51 -4.84 1.28
C PRO A 155 1.96 -6.08 2.00
N ARG A 156 2.75 -6.65 2.92
CA ARG A 156 2.39 -7.83 3.73
C ARG A 156 1.97 -7.41 5.15
N VAL A 157 0.72 -6.99 5.31
CA VAL A 157 0.18 -6.39 6.56
C VAL A 157 0.18 -7.35 7.76
N SER A 158 0.28 -8.66 7.50
CA SER A 158 0.41 -9.72 8.50
C SER A 158 1.82 -9.88 9.10
N LYS A 159 2.86 -9.25 8.55
CA LYS A 159 4.27 -9.48 8.97
C LYS A 159 5.02 -8.22 9.39
N ASP A 160 5.32 -7.35 8.43
CA ASP A 160 6.42 -6.39 8.56
C ASP A 160 5.89 -4.98 8.86
N TYR A 161 5.17 -4.85 9.97
CA TYR A 161 4.52 -3.60 10.40
C TYR A 161 5.02 -3.10 11.76
N PHE A 162 4.95 -1.78 11.95
CA PHE A 162 4.95 -1.16 13.28
C PHE A 162 3.59 -0.55 13.58
N GLN A 163 3.28 -0.38 14.87
CA GLN A 163 2.01 0.20 15.33
C GLN A 163 2.17 1.69 15.63
N VAL A 164 1.14 2.47 15.29
CA VAL A 164 0.97 3.88 15.66
C VAL A 164 -0.20 3.96 16.65
N PRO A 165 0.04 3.99 17.97
CA PRO A 165 -1.04 4.00 18.95
C PRO A 165 -1.82 5.32 18.92
N LEU A 166 -3.09 5.26 19.33
CA LEU A 166 -3.93 6.45 19.43
C LEU A 166 -3.33 7.48 20.40
N LYS A 167 -3.53 8.77 20.08
CA LYS A 167 -3.07 9.94 20.86
C LYS A 167 -1.54 10.07 21.00
N GLN A 168 -0.75 9.29 20.26
CA GLN A 168 0.71 9.39 20.24
C GLN A 168 1.24 10.06 18.97
N LYS A 169 2.43 10.67 19.06
CA LYS A 169 3.25 11.07 17.91
C LYS A 169 4.50 10.21 17.90
N ILE A 170 4.74 9.54 16.77
CA ILE A 170 5.99 8.82 16.50
C ILE A 170 6.86 9.61 15.51
N LEU A 171 8.13 9.26 15.42
CA LEU A 171 9.04 9.67 14.36
C LEU A 171 9.71 8.41 13.81
N VAL A 172 9.63 8.20 12.50
CA VAL A 172 10.20 7.03 11.83
C VAL A 172 11.39 7.50 11.00
N SER A 173 12.57 6.94 11.29
CA SER A 173 13.76 7.12 10.45
C SER A 173 13.87 5.92 9.51
N VAL A 174 14.07 6.17 8.21
CA VAL A 174 14.17 5.13 7.19
C VAL A 174 15.59 5.14 6.64
N SER A 175 16.29 4.01 6.76
CA SER A 175 17.63 3.81 6.22
C SER A 175 17.57 2.55 5.33
N PRO A 176 17.45 2.70 4.00
CA PRO A 176 17.33 1.56 3.10
C PRO A 176 18.70 0.88 2.91
N THR A 177 18.71 -0.45 3.02
CA THR A 177 19.85 -1.28 2.63
C THR A 177 19.55 -1.88 1.26
N VAL A 178 20.39 -1.60 0.27
CA VAL A 178 20.26 -2.11 -1.09
C VAL A 178 21.24 -3.26 -1.29
N VAL A 179 20.79 -4.37 -1.88
CA VAL A 179 21.60 -5.54 -2.20
C VAL A 179 21.47 -5.80 -3.70
N ASN A 180 22.59 -5.67 -4.42
CA ASN A 180 22.64 -5.83 -5.87
C ASN A 180 23.34 -7.15 -6.25
N THR A 181 22.88 -7.78 -7.32
CA THR A 181 23.60 -8.86 -8.02
C THR A 181 24.92 -8.33 -8.58
N SER A 182 26.00 -9.10 -8.42
CA SER A 182 27.32 -8.74 -9.00
C SER A 182 27.28 -8.85 -10.52
N GLU A 183 28.21 -8.19 -11.21
CA GLU A 183 28.14 -8.06 -12.67
C GLU A 183 28.35 -9.41 -13.38
N GLU A 184 29.15 -10.30 -12.79
CA GLU A 184 29.40 -11.66 -13.29
C GLU A 184 28.16 -12.58 -13.19
N LEU A 185 27.13 -12.16 -12.48
CA LEU A 185 25.88 -12.90 -12.27
C LEU A 185 24.65 -12.22 -12.91
N LYS A 186 24.83 -11.08 -13.61
CA LYS A 186 23.75 -10.43 -14.39
C LYS A 186 23.49 -11.09 -15.74
N ASP A 187 24.52 -11.69 -16.32
CA ASP A 187 24.55 -12.25 -17.69
C ASP A 187 24.12 -13.73 -17.76
N TYR A 188 23.46 -14.25 -16.71
CA TYR A 188 22.99 -15.63 -16.65
C TYR A 188 21.54 -15.73 -17.16
N ASP A 189 21.38 -15.91 -18.48
CA ASP A 189 20.09 -16.21 -19.10
C ASP A 189 19.48 -17.50 -18.51
N GLU A 190 18.29 -17.39 -17.90
CA GLU A 190 17.48 -18.57 -17.55
C GLU A 190 16.95 -19.24 -18.84
N CYS A 191 17.21 -20.55 -18.97
CA CYS A 191 16.94 -21.35 -20.17
C CYS A 191 15.48 -21.85 -20.30
#